data_AF-A0A7M7NFJ5-F1
#
_entry.id   AF-A0A7M7NFJ5-F1
#
_cell.length_a   1.000
_cell.length_b   1.000
_cell.length_c   1.000
_cell.angle_alpha   90.00
_cell.angle_beta   90.00
_cell.angle_gamma   90.00
#
_symmetry.space_group_name_H-M   'P 1'
#
loop_
_entity.id
_entity.type
_entity.pdbx_description
1 polymer ?
#
loop_
_entity_poly.entity_id
_entity_poly.type
_entity_poly.pdbx_seq_one_letter_code
_entity_poly.pdbx_strand_id
1 'polypeptide(L)'
;MYLYESLFVYMQVETFMLWDVQCPTSASSHHLAGVLFSLPNLTELRLNGREFNEEFFSTLNAKASTLHVESLWLWDVQCPTSASSHNLVDALCSMPNLTELSLSGKFFQEFYSTLNAKASTLQVQTLNLQASLGWPTSATSHYLVDALCSMPNLTELSLNGKFFRKEFYSTLNAKASTLQVQTLNLQASIQWPTSATSHYLVDALCSMPNLTLLTLRGFTFQEEFNSTLNAKASALELKARILWVDH
;
A
#
# COMPACT_ATOMS: atom_id res chain seq x y z
N MET A 1 2.20 17.67 -34.22
CA MET A 1 1.88 16.48 -33.40
C MET A 1 2.92 15.37 -33.60
N TYR A 2 3.33 15.02 -34.82
CA TYR A 2 4.29 13.92 -35.09
C TYR A 2 5.73 14.10 -34.58
N LEU A 3 6.23 15.32 -34.40
CA LEU A 3 7.62 15.54 -33.95
C LEU A 3 7.84 15.26 -32.46
N TYR A 4 6.83 15.50 -31.60
CA TYR A 4 6.94 15.27 -30.16
C TYR A 4 6.87 13.79 -29.78
N GLU A 5 6.02 12.99 -30.43
CA GLU A 5 5.98 11.54 -30.21
C GLU A 5 7.30 10.86 -30.60
N SER A 6 8.01 11.37 -31.62
CA SER A 6 9.28 10.78 -32.07
C SER A 6 10.45 11.01 -31.12
N LEU A 7 10.40 12.03 -30.25
CA LEU A 7 11.48 12.36 -29.31
C LEU A 7 11.45 11.47 -28.06
N PHE A 8 10.28 11.05 -27.60
CA PHE A 8 10.14 10.20 -26.42
C PHE A 8 10.60 8.75 -26.67
N VAL A 9 10.50 8.25 -27.91
CA VAL A 9 10.97 6.90 -28.26
C VAL A 9 12.49 6.74 -28.09
N TYR A 10 13.25 7.85 -28.16
CA TYR A 10 14.71 7.84 -27.90
C TYR A 10 15.08 8.18 -26.46
N MET A 11 14.11 8.49 -25.59
CA MET A 11 14.37 8.77 -24.18
C MET A 11 14.49 7.47 -23.38
N GLN A 12 15.71 7.17 -22.92
CA GLN A 12 16.00 6.08 -21.99
C GLN A 12 15.67 6.47 -20.54
N VAL A 13 14.46 6.99 -20.31
CA VAL A 13 14.05 7.35 -18.95
C VAL A 13 13.62 6.10 -18.21
N GLU A 14 14.43 5.69 -17.23
CA GLU A 14 14.16 4.59 -16.33
C GLU A 14 13.31 5.05 -15.13
N THR A 15 13.60 6.25 -14.61
CA THR A 15 12.84 6.86 -13.51
C THR A 15 12.13 8.12 -13.95
N PHE A 16 10.81 8.15 -13.80
CA PHE A 16 9.99 9.33 -14.06
C PHE A 16 9.29 9.78 -12.78
N MET A 17 9.60 11.00 -12.36
CA MET A 17 9.12 11.58 -11.11
C MET A 17 8.44 12.92 -11.39
N LEU A 18 7.18 13.05 -10.96
CA LEU A 18 6.45 14.31 -11.00
C LEU A 18 5.87 14.64 -9.62
N TRP A 19 6.03 15.90 -9.24
CA TRP A 19 5.52 16.46 -7.99
C TRP A 19 4.44 17.49 -8.26
N ASP A 20 3.48 17.60 -7.35
CA ASP A 20 2.36 18.54 -7.42
C ASP A 20 1.58 18.44 -8.74
N VAL A 21 1.42 17.22 -9.25
CA VAL A 21 0.67 16.94 -10.47
C VAL A 21 -0.81 17.24 -10.24
N GLN A 22 -1.37 18.06 -11.13
CA GLN A 22 -2.80 18.32 -11.16
C GLN A 22 -3.34 17.91 -12.54
N CYS A 23 -4.29 16.98 -12.53
CA CYS A 23 -5.01 16.56 -13.72
C CYS A 23 -6.50 16.92 -13.57
N PRO A 24 -6.87 18.22 -13.51
CA PRO A 24 -8.25 18.62 -13.25
C PRO A 24 -9.19 18.33 -14.42
N THR A 25 -8.67 18.05 -15.61
CA THR A 25 -9.45 17.81 -16.83
C THR A 25 -9.11 16.46 -17.45
N SER A 26 -10.02 15.90 -18.24
CA SER A 26 -9.74 14.71 -19.05
C SER A 26 -8.54 14.92 -19.98
N ALA A 27 -8.40 16.11 -20.59
CA ALA A 27 -7.29 16.43 -21.48
C ALA A 27 -5.92 16.37 -20.77
N SER A 28 -5.80 16.91 -19.55
CA SER A 28 -4.56 16.83 -18.78
C SER A 28 -4.26 15.42 -18.29
N SER A 29 -5.28 14.63 -17.93
CA SER A 29 -5.12 13.20 -17.63
C SER A 29 -4.60 12.42 -18.83
N HIS A 30 -5.19 12.59 -20.02
CA HIS A 30 -4.75 11.92 -21.23
C HIS A 30 -3.35 12.36 -21.66
N HIS A 31 -2.99 13.63 -21.50
CA HIS A 31 -1.66 14.10 -21.86
C HIS A 31 -0.58 13.48 -20.97
N LEU A 32 -0.80 13.49 -19.64
CA LEU A 32 0.11 12.83 -18.71
C LEU A 32 0.26 11.35 -19.04
N ALA A 33 -0.85 10.66 -19.26
CA ALA A 33 -0.83 9.25 -19.60
C ALA A 33 -0.08 9.01 -20.94
N GLY A 34 -0.32 9.83 -21.95
CA GLY A 34 0.41 9.78 -23.22
C GLY A 34 1.92 9.91 -23.07
N VAL A 35 2.39 10.79 -22.18
CA VAL A 35 3.81 10.90 -21.83
C VAL A 35 4.30 9.60 -21.18
N LEU A 36 3.59 9.10 -20.17
CA LEU A 36 3.97 7.87 -19.45
C LEU A 36 4.09 6.65 -20.39
N PHE A 37 3.16 6.49 -21.33
CA PHE A 37 3.17 5.35 -22.28
C PHE A 37 4.18 5.49 -23.41
N SER A 38 4.80 6.66 -23.56
CA SER A 38 5.84 6.90 -24.56
C SER A 38 7.25 6.60 -24.02
N LEU A 39 7.38 6.15 -22.76
CA LEU A 39 8.65 5.84 -22.11
C LEU A 39 8.85 4.31 -22.07
N PRO A 40 9.49 3.71 -23.09
CA PRO A 40 9.58 2.25 -23.20
C PRO A 40 10.45 1.57 -22.14
N ASN A 41 11.37 2.33 -21.54
CA ASN A 41 12.33 1.82 -20.54
C ASN A 41 11.94 2.23 -19.11
N LEU A 42 10.72 2.74 -18.89
CA LEU A 42 10.29 3.20 -17.58
C LEU A 42 10.14 2.02 -16.63
N THR A 43 11.04 1.91 -15.65
CA THR A 43 11.00 0.93 -14.58
C THR A 43 10.44 1.52 -13.30
N GLU A 44 10.54 2.84 -13.13
CA GLU A 44 10.22 3.52 -11.88
C GLU A 44 9.30 4.73 -12.11
N LEU A 45 8.07 4.67 -11.61
CA LEU A 45 7.09 5.75 -11.74
C LEU A 45 6.71 6.35 -10.38
N ARG A 46 7.01 7.63 -10.19
CA ARG A 46 6.71 8.38 -8.97
C ARG A 46 5.81 9.57 -9.28
N LEU A 47 4.56 9.52 -8.83
CA LEU A 47 3.60 10.59 -9.02
C LEU A 47 3.10 11.08 -7.66
N ASN A 48 3.33 12.35 -7.36
CA ASN A 48 2.61 13.05 -6.31
C ASN A 48 1.59 13.97 -6.95
N GLY A 49 0.29 13.67 -6.79
CA GLY A 49 -0.77 14.46 -7.37
C GLY A 49 -1.89 14.71 -6.39
N ARG A 50 -2.34 15.97 -6.30
CA ARG A 50 -3.39 16.39 -5.35
C ARG A 50 -4.80 16.21 -5.89
N GLU A 51 -4.95 16.03 -7.20
CA GLU A 51 -6.23 16.02 -7.92
C GLU A 51 -6.24 15.01 -9.09
N PHE A 52 -5.93 13.75 -8.80
CA PHE A 52 -6.23 12.69 -9.76
C PHE A 52 -7.75 12.50 -9.85
N ASN A 53 -8.31 12.77 -11.03
CA ASN A 53 -9.73 12.56 -11.31
C ASN A 53 -9.99 11.11 -11.78
N GLU A 54 -11.26 10.75 -11.94
CA GLU A 54 -11.64 9.42 -12.42
C GLU A 54 -11.05 9.09 -13.80
N GLU A 55 -10.95 10.08 -14.69
CA GLU A 55 -10.38 9.92 -16.03
C GLU A 55 -8.90 9.51 -15.98
N PHE A 56 -8.14 10.04 -15.03
CA PHE A 56 -6.75 9.65 -14.81
C PHE A 56 -6.66 8.16 -14.50
N PHE A 57 -7.44 7.67 -13.53
CA PHE A 57 -7.42 6.25 -13.17
C PHE A 57 -7.94 5.37 -14.31
N SER A 58 -8.99 5.79 -15.01
CA SER A 58 -9.50 5.10 -16.21
C SER A 58 -8.42 4.95 -17.29
N THR A 59 -7.71 6.05 -17.58
CA THR A 59 -6.63 6.04 -18.57
C THR A 59 -5.44 5.19 -18.12
N LEU A 60 -5.07 5.28 -16.84
CA LEU A 60 -4.04 4.44 -16.24
C LEU A 60 -4.41 2.95 -16.39
N ASN A 61 -5.65 2.58 -16.06
CA ASN A 61 -6.16 1.23 -16.19
C ASN A 61 -6.10 0.71 -17.63
N ALA A 62 -6.60 1.51 -18.59
CA ALA A 62 -6.65 1.13 -20.01
C ALA A 62 -5.27 0.82 -20.63
N LYS A 63 -4.20 1.24 -19.97
CA LYS A 63 -2.83 1.18 -20.49
C LYS A 63 -1.84 0.53 -19.52
N ALA A 64 -2.29 0.12 -18.35
CA ALA A 64 -1.44 -0.49 -17.32
C ALA A 64 -0.67 -1.71 -17.82
N SER A 65 -1.28 -2.53 -18.69
CA SER A 65 -0.62 -3.69 -19.30
C SER A 65 0.53 -3.36 -20.26
N THR A 66 0.67 -2.10 -20.66
CA THR A 66 1.77 -1.61 -21.48
C THR A 66 2.91 -1.00 -20.66
N LEU A 67 2.65 -0.71 -19.38
CA LEU A 67 3.66 -0.17 -18.46
C LEU A 67 4.51 -1.33 -17.92
N HIS A 68 5.81 -1.28 -18.18
CA HIS A 68 6.78 -2.26 -17.67
C HIS A 68 7.43 -1.79 -16.36
N VAL A 69 6.71 -0.97 -15.59
CA VAL A 69 7.18 -0.45 -14.31
C VAL A 69 7.33 -1.57 -13.30
N GLU A 70 8.47 -1.59 -12.63
CA GLU A 70 8.77 -2.49 -11.51
C GLU A 70 8.34 -1.86 -10.19
N SER A 71 8.46 -0.53 -10.11
CA SER A 71 8.13 0.22 -8.89
C SER A 71 7.22 1.41 -9.18
N LEU A 72 6.14 1.52 -8.40
CA LEU A 72 5.14 2.57 -8.50
C LEU A 72 4.90 3.25 -7.15
N TRP A 73 5.07 4.57 -7.12
CA TRP A 73 4.68 5.42 -5.98
C TRP A 73 3.61 6.40 -6.42
N LEU A 74 2.46 6.33 -5.78
CA LEU A 74 1.40 7.31 -5.93
C LEU A 74 1.15 7.98 -4.58
N TRP A 75 1.42 9.28 -4.50
CA TRP A 75 1.17 10.12 -3.32
C TRP A 75 -0.02 11.04 -3.53
N ASP A 76 -0.69 11.34 -2.41
CA ASP A 76 -1.92 12.13 -2.31
C ASP A 76 -3.08 11.63 -3.18
N VAL A 77 -3.11 10.32 -3.41
CA VAL A 77 -4.15 9.63 -4.18
C VAL A 77 -5.50 9.76 -3.47
N GLN A 78 -6.51 10.15 -4.22
CA GLN A 78 -7.89 10.14 -3.76
C GLN A 78 -8.72 9.38 -4.78
N CYS A 79 -9.47 8.39 -4.31
CA CYS A 79 -10.46 7.69 -5.12
C CYS A 79 -11.85 8.14 -4.68
N PRO A 80 -12.34 9.31 -5.15
CA PRO A 80 -13.60 9.89 -4.67
C PRO A 80 -14.83 9.08 -5.08
N THR A 81 -14.71 8.21 -6.08
CA THR A 81 -15.80 7.38 -6.61
C THR A 81 -15.44 5.90 -6.55
N SER A 82 -16.46 5.05 -6.53
CA SER A 82 -16.26 3.60 -6.69
C SER A 82 -15.49 3.27 -7.98
N ALA A 83 -15.85 3.91 -9.10
CA ALA A 83 -15.18 3.73 -10.38
C ALA A 83 -13.68 4.09 -10.33
N SER A 84 -13.31 5.18 -9.65
CA SER A 84 -11.88 5.52 -9.45
C SER A 84 -11.12 4.48 -8.62
N SER A 85 -11.77 3.87 -7.63
CA SER A 85 -11.19 2.77 -6.83
C SER A 85 -11.00 1.51 -7.68
N HIS A 86 -12.02 1.14 -8.46
CA HIS A 86 -11.98 0.01 -9.37
C HIS A 86 -10.87 0.15 -10.41
N ASN A 87 -10.84 1.29 -11.11
CA ASN A 87 -9.84 1.57 -12.12
C ASN A 87 -8.41 1.57 -11.56
N LEU A 88 -8.19 2.13 -10.36
CA LEU A 88 -6.87 2.07 -9.73
C LEU A 88 -6.46 0.62 -9.45
N VAL A 89 -7.30 -0.18 -8.80
CA VAL A 89 -6.94 -1.57 -8.48
C VAL A 89 -6.77 -2.41 -9.75
N ASP A 90 -7.64 -2.24 -10.75
CA ASP A 90 -7.53 -2.92 -12.05
C ASP A 90 -6.23 -2.58 -12.76
N ALA A 91 -5.82 -1.30 -12.73
CA ALA A 91 -4.54 -0.88 -13.26
C ALA A 91 -3.38 -1.60 -12.57
N LEU A 92 -3.36 -1.59 -11.23
CA LEU A 92 -2.30 -2.24 -10.44
C LEU A 92 -2.20 -3.74 -10.74
N CYS A 93 -3.32 -4.43 -10.90
CA CYS A 93 -3.35 -5.86 -11.22
C CYS A 93 -2.92 -6.15 -12.66
N SER A 94 -3.01 -5.16 -13.56
CA SER A 94 -2.69 -5.31 -14.98
C SER A 94 -1.24 -4.96 -15.31
N MET A 95 -0.47 -4.40 -14.38
CA MET A 95 0.95 -4.09 -14.59
C MET A 95 1.79 -5.37 -14.47
N PRO A 96 2.40 -5.88 -15.56
CA PRO A 96 3.03 -7.19 -15.59
C PRO A 96 4.27 -7.32 -14.71
N ASN A 97 5.01 -6.22 -14.52
CA ASN A 97 6.31 -6.22 -13.82
C ASN A 97 6.24 -5.61 -12.43
N LEU A 98 5.07 -5.16 -11.96
CA LEU A 98 4.96 -4.40 -10.71
C LEU A 98 5.28 -5.28 -9.50
N THR A 99 6.44 -5.03 -8.90
CA THR A 99 6.92 -5.71 -7.68
C THR A 99 6.92 -4.81 -6.46
N GLU A 100 7.04 -3.49 -6.64
CA GLU A 100 7.03 -2.53 -5.54
C GLU A 100 5.90 -1.51 -5.70
N LEU A 101 5.04 -1.42 -4.69
CA LEU A 101 3.89 -0.54 -4.69
C LEU A 101 3.86 0.32 -3.43
N SER A 102 3.84 1.64 -3.61
CA SER A 102 3.64 2.59 -2.53
C SER A 102 2.45 3.49 -2.83
N LEU A 103 1.41 3.41 -2.01
CA LEU A 103 0.22 4.25 -2.12
C LEU A 103 0.05 5.10 -0.86
N SER A 104 -0.02 6.42 -1.02
CA SER A 104 -0.36 7.34 0.05
C SER A 104 -1.56 8.17 -0.34
N GLY A 105 -2.55 8.25 0.54
CA GLY A 105 -3.74 9.04 0.24
C GLY A 105 -4.96 8.77 1.10
N LYS A 106 -6.13 9.05 0.51
CA LYS A 106 -7.45 8.85 1.11
C LYS A 106 -8.15 7.70 0.41
N PHE A 107 -8.15 6.54 1.05
CA PHE A 107 -8.80 5.33 0.56
C PHE A 107 -10.10 5.08 1.32
N PHE A 108 -11.17 4.82 0.58
CA PHE A 108 -12.49 4.51 1.12
C PHE A 108 -12.78 3.00 1.05
N GLN A 109 -13.94 2.58 1.53
CA GLN A 109 -14.33 1.18 1.62
C GLN A 109 -14.21 0.44 0.28
N GLU A 110 -14.62 1.09 -0.81
CA GLU A 110 -14.61 0.55 -2.18
C GLU A 110 -13.21 0.20 -2.66
N PHE A 111 -12.20 0.97 -2.25
CA PHE A 111 -10.80 0.64 -2.55
C PHE A 111 -10.40 -0.67 -1.89
N TYR A 112 -10.64 -0.82 -0.59
CA TYR A 112 -10.23 -2.02 0.15
C TYR A 112 -11.02 -3.26 -0.29
N SER A 113 -12.31 -3.14 -0.54
CA SER A 113 -13.12 -4.27 -1.01
C SER A 113 -12.70 -4.73 -2.41
N THR A 114 -12.39 -3.79 -3.30
CA THR A 114 -11.87 -4.12 -4.64
C THR A 114 -10.48 -4.74 -4.56
N LEU A 115 -9.60 -4.16 -3.73
CA LEU A 115 -8.27 -4.70 -3.48
C LEU A 115 -8.37 -6.15 -2.99
N ASN A 116 -9.26 -6.43 -2.03
CA ASN A 116 -9.50 -7.79 -1.55
C ASN A 116 -9.94 -8.75 -2.67
N ALA A 117 -10.90 -8.33 -3.49
CA ALA A 117 -11.42 -9.15 -4.58
C ALA A 117 -10.37 -9.53 -5.63
N LYS A 118 -9.30 -8.74 -5.75
CA LYS A 118 -8.27 -8.89 -6.79
C LYS A 118 -6.86 -9.19 -6.25
N ALA A 119 -6.69 -9.21 -4.93
CA ALA A 119 -5.38 -9.35 -4.28
C ALA A 119 -4.57 -10.56 -4.76
N SER A 120 -5.22 -11.68 -5.07
CA SER A 120 -4.57 -12.89 -5.60
C SER A 120 -3.95 -12.73 -6.99
N THR A 121 -4.28 -11.66 -7.71
CA THR A 121 -3.72 -11.34 -9.03
C THR A 121 -2.53 -10.39 -8.96
N LEU A 122 -2.36 -9.67 -7.84
CA LEU A 122 -1.23 -8.76 -7.65
C LEU A 122 0.07 -9.53 -7.48
N GLN A 123 1.10 -9.11 -8.22
CA GLN A 123 2.44 -9.70 -8.17
C GLN A 123 3.41 -8.95 -7.24
N VAL A 124 2.90 -7.95 -6.51
CA VAL A 124 3.65 -7.08 -5.60
C VAL A 124 4.33 -7.89 -4.50
N GLN A 125 5.63 -7.65 -4.32
CA GLN A 125 6.47 -8.20 -3.26
C GLN A 125 6.60 -7.22 -2.08
N THR A 126 6.67 -5.93 -2.40
CA THR A 126 6.81 -4.85 -1.42
C THR A 126 5.62 -3.91 -1.50
N LEU A 127 4.82 -3.86 -0.45
CA LEU A 127 3.65 -2.99 -0.35
C LEU A 127 3.81 -1.97 0.78
N ASN A 128 3.74 -0.69 0.43
CA ASN A 128 3.64 0.42 1.37
C ASN A 128 2.29 1.11 1.22
N LEU A 129 1.49 1.12 2.28
CA LEU A 129 0.21 1.81 2.32
C LEU A 129 0.23 2.88 3.42
N GLN A 130 -0.01 4.13 3.02
CA GLN A 130 -0.11 5.27 3.91
C GLN A 130 -1.51 5.89 3.85
N ALA A 131 -2.25 5.82 4.95
CA ALA A 131 -3.63 6.30 5.03
C ALA A 131 -3.72 7.65 5.76
N SER A 132 -3.99 8.74 5.02
CA SER A 132 -4.00 10.12 5.53
C SER A 132 -5.20 10.43 6.46
N LEU A 133 -6.35 9.80 6.21
CA LEU A 133 -7.57 9.93 7.03
C LEU A 133 -7.78 8.76 8.01
N GLY A 134 -6.82 7.84 8.09
CA GLY A 134 -6.89 6.63 8.90
C GLY A 134 -7.30 5.40 8.11
N TRP A 135 -7.16 4.25 8.76
CA TRP A 135 -7.44 2.91 8.24
C TRP A 135 -8.96 2.65 8.10
N PRO A 136 -9.37 1.57 7.39
CA PRO A 136 -10.78 1.27 7.16
C PRO A 136 -11.64 1.31 8.43
N THR A 137 -12.94 1.52 8.26
CA THR A 137 -13.90 1.45 9.37
C THR A 137 -13.92 0.05 10.00
N SER A 138 -14.50 -0.06 11.19
CA SER A 138 -14.72 -1.34 11.87
C SER A 138 -15.35 -2.39 10.93
N ALA A 139 -16.39 -2.00 10.18
CA ALA A 139 -17.09 -2.88 9.23
C ALA A 139 -16.24 -3.35 8.04
N THR A 140 -15.12 -2.70 7.74
CA THR A 140 -14.35 -2.88 6.50
C THR A 140 -12.89 -3.21 6.74
N SER A 141 -12.46 -3.28 8.00
CA SER A 141 -11.09 -3.64 8.39
C SER A 141 -10.70 -5.03 7.89
N HIS A 142 -11.68 -5.93 7.73
CA HIS A 142 -11.46 -7.27 7.22
C HIS A 142 -11.01 -7.29 5.75
N TYR A 143 -11.52 -6.40 4.90
CA TYR A 143 -11.13 -6.35 3.49
C TYR A 143 -9.63 -6.12 3.31
N LEU A 144 -9.04 -5.22 4.10
CA LEU A 144 -7.59 -4.99 4.02
C LEU A 144 -6.80 -6.24 4.44
N VAL A 145 -7.14 -6.85 5.58
CA VAL A 145 -6.43 -8.05 6.05
C VAL A 145 -6.60 -9.22 5.09
N ASP A 146 -7.82 -9.44 4.60
CA ASP A 146 -8.12 -10.49 3.62
C ASP A 146 -7.34 -10.29 2.32
N ALA A 147 -7.23 -9.05 1.85
CA ALA A 147 -6.41 -8.71 0.69
C ALA A 147 -4.94 -9.09 0.94
N LEU A 148 -4.36 -8.62 2.05
CA LEU A 148 -2.96 -8.86 2.38
C LEU A 148 -2.66 -10.37 2.49
N CYS A 149 -3.55 -11.15 3.08
CA CYS A 149 -3.41 -12.61 3.17
C CYS A 149 -3.56 -13.32 1.82
N SER A 150 -4.20 -12.68 0.84
CA SER A 150 -4.44 -13.25 -0.49
C SER A 150 -3.38 -12.88 -1.52
N MET A 151 -2.45 -11.97 -1.19
CA MET A 151 -1.34 -11.59 -2.09
C MET A 151 -0.27 -12.68 -2.09
N PRO A 152 -0.03 -13.38 -3.21
CA PRO A 152 0.80 -14.59 -3.22
C PRO A 152 2.29 -14.32 -3.01
N ASN A 153 2.77 -13.15 -3.44
CA ASN A 153 4.21 -12.81 -3.43
C ASN A 153 4.58 -11.77 -2.37
N LEU A 154 3.64 -11.31 -1.55
CA LEU A 154 3.88 -10.22 -0.60
C LEU A 154 4.83 -10.67 0.52
N THR A 155 6.05 -10.15 0.50
CA THR A 155 7.10 -10.43 1.50
C THR A 155 7.38 -9.24 2.40
N GLU A 156 7.18 -8.01 1.92
CA GLU A 156 7.43 -6.80 2.68
C GLU A 156 6.18 -5.94 2.75
N LEU A 157 5.74 -5.62 3.98
CA LEU A 157 4.55 -4.84 4.23
C LEU A 157 4.86 -3.67 5.16
N SER A 158 4.60 -2.46 4.68
CA SER A 158 4.61 -1.23 5.47
C SER A 158 3.21 -0.63 5.53
N LEU A 159 2.67 -0.47 6.74
CA LEU A 159 1.40 0.19 7.00
C LEU A 159 1.64 1.43 7.86
N ASN A 160 1.38 2.61 7.31
CA ASN A 160 1.47 3.89 8.00
C ASN A 160 0.08 4.55 8.12
N GLY A 161 -0.33 4.89 9.33
CA GLY A 161 -1.53 5.69 9.53
C GLY A 161 -1.56 6.39 10.88
N LYS A 162 -2.61 7.19 11.09
CA LYS A 162 -2.82 7.90 12.36
C LYS A 162 -3.02 6.93 13.53
N PHE A 163 -3.90 5.96 13.35
CA PHE A 163 -4.17 4.90 14.32
C PHE A 163 -4.83 3.73 13.60
N PHE A 164 -4.63 2.51 14.11
CA PHE A 164 -5.36 1.33 13.65
C PHE A 164 -6.50 1.03 14.62
N ARG A 165 -7.63 0.57 14.08
CA ARG A 165 -8.81 0.23 14.90
C ARG A 165 -8.66 -1.15 15.56
N LYS A 166 -9.44 -1.41 16.60
CA LYS A 166 -9.48 -2.72 17.28
C LYS A 166 -9.74 -3.86 16.30
N GLU A 167 -10.67 -3.65 15.38
CA GLU A 167 -11.13 -4.65 14.41
C GLU A 167 -10.06 -5.02 13.40
N PHE A 168 -9.17 -4.08 13.08
CA PHE A 168 -7.98 -4.39 12.30
C PHE A 168 -7.10 -5.39 13.06
N TYR A 169 -6.77 -5.12 14.32
CA TYR A 169 -5.94 -6.02 15.13
C TYR A 169 -6.60 -7.39 15.35
N SER A 170 -7.90 -7.43 15.65
CA SER A 170 -8.59 -8.70 15.88
C SER A 170 -8.68 -9.53 14.61
N THR A 171 -8.90 -8.91 13.45
CA THR A 171 -8.91 -9.62 12.17
C THR A 171 -7.50 -10.09 11.80
N LEU A 172 -6.49 -9.23 12.01
CA LEU A 172 -5.09 -9.60 11.79
C LEU A 172 -4.73 -10.80 12.66
N ASN A 173 -5.11 -10.82 13.94
CA ASN A 173 -4.90 -11.98 14.82
C ASN A 173 -5.53 -13.25 14.28
N ALA A 174 -6.80 -13.17 13.85
CA ALA A 174 -7.53 -14.32 13.32
C ALA A 174 -6.91 -14.91 12.04
N LYS A 175 -6.15 -14.12 11.28
CA LYS A 175 -5.61 -14.50 9.96
C LYS A 175 -4.08 -14.49 9.87
N ALA A 176 -3.39 -14.13 10.94
CA ALA A 176 -1.94 -13.96 10.95
C ALA A 176 -1.17 -15.19 10.44
N SER A 177 -1.67 -16.39 10.73
CA SER A 177 -1.07 -17.66 10.27
C SER A 177 -1.10 -17.85 8.75
N THR A 178 -1.92 -17.08 8.03
CA THR A 178 -2.02 -17.12 6.56
C THR A 178 -1.19 -16.04 5.89
N LEU A 179 -0.72 -15.03 6.64
CA LEU A 179 0.07 -13.94 6.10
C LEU A 179 1.51 -14.41 5.81
N GLN A 180 1.98 -14.20 4.58
CA GLN A 180 3.30 -14.70 4.13
C GLN A 180 4.45 -13.69 4.31
N VAL A 181 4.16 -12.53 4.90
CA VAL A 181 5.10 -11.41 5.09
C VAL A 181 6.29 -11.82 5.96
N GLN A 182 7.48 -11.43 5.51
CA GLN A 182 8.77 -11.59 6.21
C GLN A 182 9.18 -10.30 6.93
N THR A 183 8.91 -9.15 6.31
CA THR A 183 9.19 -7.83 6.88
C THR A 183 7.90 -7.08 7.11
N LEU A 184 7.58 -6.81 8.37
CA LEU A 184 6.42 -6.01 8.75
C LEU A 184 6.87 -4.70 9.41
N ASN A 185 6.45 -3.58 8.84
CA ASN A 185 6.60 -2.25 9.42
C ASN A 185 5.22 -1.66 9.71
N LEU A 186 4.96 -1.39 10.98
CA LEU A 186 3.74 -0.75 11.44
C LEU A 186 4.09 0.60 12.05
N GLN A 187 3.52 1.66 11.48
CA GLN A 187 3.67 3.02 11.99
C GLN A 187 2.31 3.60 12.37
N ALA A 188 2.17 3.97 13.64
CA ALA A 188 1.01 4.68 14.17
C ALA A 188 1.44 6.06 14.68
N SER A 189 0.97 7.13 14.03
CA SER A 189 1.40 8.50 14.35
C SER A 189 0.63 9.17 15.49
N ILE A 190 -0.46 8.59 15.98
CA ILE A 190 -1.23 9.12 17.11
C ILE A 190 -1.30 8.11 18.24
N GLN A 191 -1.72 6.89 17.96
CA GLN A 191 -2.03 5.93 19.01
C GLN A 191 -1.75 4.48 18.60
N TRP A 192 -1.00 3.79 19.46
CA TRP A 192 -0.88 2.33 19.48
C TRP A 192 -2.10 1.67 20.16
N PRO A 193 -2.31 0.34 20.00
CA PRO A 193 -3.46 -0.33 20.58
C PRO A 193 -3.57 -0.06 22.09
N THR A 194 -4.80 0.01 22.60
CA THR A 194 -5.02 0.12 24.04
C THR A 194 -4.70 -1.19 24.73
N SER A 195 -4.60 -1.16 26.06
CA SER A 195 -4.73 -2.33 26.96
C SER A 195 -5.60 -3.46 26.38
N ALA A 196 -6.87 -3.13 26.08
CA ALA A 196 -7.88 -4.08 25.65
C ALA A 196 -7.65 -4.69 24.26
N THR A 197 -6.68 -4.20 23.49
CA THR A 197 -6.41 -4.66 22.11
C THR A 197 -4.96 -5.03 21.85
N SER A 198 -4.08 -4.82 22.83
CA SER A 198 -2.65 -5.14 22.76
C SER A 198 -2.42 -6.63 22.51
N HIS A 199 -3.17 -7.50 23.18
CA HIS A 199 -3.08 -8.95 22.99
C HIS A 199 -3.37 -9.38 21.54
N TYR A 200 -4.36 -8.78 20.86
CA TYR A 200 -4.66 -9.12 19.47
C TYR A 200 -3.44 -8.90 18.56
N LEU A 201 -2.78 -7.74 18.67
CA LEU A 201 -1.62 -7.47 17.84
C LEU A 201 -0.45 -8.41 18.21
N VAL A 202 -0.15 -8.57 19.50
CA VAL A 202 0.98 -9.41 19.92
C VAL A 202 0.76 -10.89 19.54
N ASP A 203 -0.46 -11.41 19.71
CA ASP A 203 -0.82 -12.77 19.32
C ASP A 203 -0.75 -12.95 17.80
N ALA A 204 -1.17 -11.94 17.04
CA ALA A 204 -1.03 -11.94 15.59
C ALA A 204 0.44 -12.06 15.18
N LEU A 205 1.30 -11.20 15.73
CA LEU A 205 2.75 -11.21 15.45
C LEU A 205 3.38 -12.56 15.77
N CYS A 206 2.99 -13.19 16.90
CA CYS A 206 3.48 -14.51 17.27
C CYS A 206 3.03 -15.62 16.31
N SER A 207 1.87 -15.44 15.67
CA SER A 207 1.23 -16.40 14.78
C SER A 207 1.65 -16.27 13.32
N MET A 208 2.35 -15.20 12.94
CA MET A 208 2.91 -15.04 11.59
C MET A 208 4.04 -16.05 11.38
N PRO A 209 3.95 -16.95 10.38
CA PRO A 209 4.89 -18.05 10.24
C PRO A 209 6.26 -17.61 9.70
N ASN A 210 6.29 -16.59 8.84
CA ASN A 210 7.48 -16.18 8.10
C ASN A 210 8.09 -14.86 8.58
N LEU A 211 7.54 -14.24 9.63
CA LEU A 211 7.98 -12.92 10.09
C LEU A 211 9.41 -13.00 10.64
N THR A 212 10.35 -12.31 9.99
CA THR A 212 11.77 -12.24 10.37
C THR A 212 12.25 -10.84 10.73
N LEU A 213 11.51 -9.81 10.32
CA LEU A 213 11.83 -8.42 10.67
C LEU A 213 10.55 -7.69 11.04
N LEU A 214 10.50 -7.17 12.26
CA LEU A 214 9.41 -6.37 12.78
C LEU A 214 9.92 -4.98 13.12
N THR A 215 9.32 -3.96 12.52
CA THR A 215 9.53 -2.56 12.90
C THR A 215 8.23 -1.99 13.43
N LEU A 216 8.25 -1.49 14.66
CA LEU A 216 7.13 -0.76 15.27
C LEU A 216 7.57 0.69 15.49
N ARG A 217 6.83 1.65 14.91
CA ARG A 217 7.10 3.08 15.04
C ARG A 217 5.90 3.84 15.60
N GLY A 218 6.12 4.68 16.60
CA GLY A 218 5.12 5.66 17.02
C GLY A 218 5.60 6.53 18.15
N PHE A 219 4.78 7.54 18.48
CA PHE A 219 5.15 8.57 19.45
C PHE A 219 4.97 8.12 20.91
N THR A 220 4.04 7.19 21.19
CA THR A 220 3.85 6.63 22.54
C THR A 220 3.37 5.18 22.47
N PHE A 221 4.17 4.26 23.02
CA PHE A 221 3.71 2.91 23.36
C PHE A 221 3.11 2.92 24.77
N GLN A 222 1.92 2.34 24.94
CA GLN A 222 1.34 2.20 26.28
C GLN A 222 2.13 1.16 27.09
N GLU A 223 2.30 1.39 28.40
CA GLU A 223 3.03 0.48 29.30
C GLU A 223 2.52 -0.96 29.24
N GLU A 224 1.20 -1.14 29.11
CA GLU A 224 0.58 -2.45 29.02
C GLU A 224 0.83 -3.14 27.67
N PHE A 225 0.90 -2.37 26.57
CA PHE A 225 1.32 -2.91 25.28
C PHE A 225 2.76 -3.41 25.37
N ASN A 226 3.66 -2.61 25.95
CA ASN A 226 5.04 -3.01 26.19
C ASN A 226 5.13 -4.24 27.10
N SER A 227 4.31 -4.31 28.16
CA SER A 227 4.26 -5.45 29.07
C SER A 227 3.79 -6.72 28.36
N THR A 228 2.74 -6.62 27.54
CA THR A 228 2.21 -7.75 26.74
C THR A 228 3.22 -8.25 25.72
N LEU A 229 3.89 -7.33 25.04
CA LEU A 229 4.92 -7.67 24.07
C LEU A 229 6.15 -8.27 24.77
N ASN A 230 6.62 -7.68 25.87
CA ASN A 230 7.74 -8.19 26.66
C ASN A 230 7.46 -9.60 27.20
N ALA A 231 6.23 -9.88 27.63
CA ALA A 231 5.82 -11.22 28.04
C ALA A 231 5.94 -12.26 26.92
N LYS A 232 5.93 -11.83 25.65
CA LYS A 232 6.10 -12.68 24.46
C LYS A 232 7.38 -12.38 23.67
N ALA A 233 8.26 -11.54 24.21
CA ALA A 233 9.45 -11.07 23.50
C ALA A 233 10.36 -12.25 23.15
N SER A 234 10.60 -13.19 24.06
CA SER A 234 11.40 -14.38 23.75
C SER A 234 10.85 -15.19 22.58
N ALA A 235 9.52 -15.30 22.45
CA ALA A 235 8.90 -16.01 21.34
C ALA A 235 9.01 -15.24 20.01
N LEU A 236 9.00 -13.91 20.07
CA LEU A 236 9.15 -13.03 18.91
C LEU A 236 10.61 -12.85 18.49
N GLU A 237 11.56 -12.69 19.42
CA GLU A 237 12.99 -12.52 19.15
C GLU A 237 13.64 -13.78 18.57
N LEU A 238 13.10 -14.96 18.89
CA LEU A 238 13.48 -16.22 18.23
C LEU A 238 13.05 -16.27 16.76
N LYS A 239 12.07 -15.45 16.36
CA LYS A 239 11.48 -15.43 15.00
C LYS A 239 11.91 -14.22 14.20
N ALA A 240 11.91 -13.04 14.80
CA ALA A 240 12.06 -11.76 14.14
C ALA A 240 12.99 -10.81 14.91
N ARG A 241 13.81 -10.07 14.16
CA ARG A 241 14.51 -8.90 14.69
C ARG A 241 13.50 -7.79 14.93
N ILE A 242 13.46 -7.25 16.15
CA ILE A 242 12.55 -6.15 16.52
C ILE A 242 13.33 -4.84 16.51
N LEU A 243 12.84 -3.86 15.74
CA LEU A 243 13.36 -2.51 15.71
C LEU A 243 12.32 -1.52 16.26
N TRP A 244 12.73 -0.80 17.28
CA TRP A 244 11.97 0.27 17.91
C TRP A 244 12.45 1.60 17.37
N VAL A 245 11.51 2.41 16.89
CA VAL A 245 11.81 3.80 16.52
C VAL A 245 10.78 4.69 17.22
N ASP A 246 11.21 5.25 18.35
CA ASP A 246 10.54 6.36 18.99
C ASP A 246 10.87 7.65 18.19
N HIS A 247 9.85 8.46 17.90
CA HIS A 247 9.98 9.75 17.19
C HIS A 247 9.72 10.93 18.11
#